data_AF-A0A7K0TV79-F1
#
_entry.id   AF-A0A7K0TV79-F1
#
_cell.length_a   1.000
_cell.length_b   1.000
_cell.length_c   1.000
_cell.angle_alpha   90.00
_cell.angle_beta   90.00
_cell.angle_gamma   90.00
#
_symmetry.space_group_name_H-M   'P 1'
#
loop_
_entity.id
_entity.type
_entity.pdbx_description
1 polymer ?
#
loop_
_entity_poly.entity_id
_entity_poly.type
_entity_poly.pdbx_seq_one_letter_code
_entity_poly.pdbx_strand_id
1 'polypeptide(L)'
;AISAYWNRDLVDQLPKGATMLVVVFSLLLGALIGNTMRIEDRLENFGTKLRNKFAHKGESNFVEGFVSASLIFAIGPLAILGSISDGMNTGIDQLILKSTLDFFAAMAFAATLGWGVAASAIPVGIYQFFWTAIGLFLGAILASYQILAMTAVGGILLLGIALRLLKIKQIAVGNLLPAIALAPLLALLAHQF
;
A
#
# COMPACT_ATOMS: atom_id res chain seq x y z
N ALA A 1 -11.43 -9.90 -2.22
CA ALA A 1 -10.53 -9.80 -1.06
C ALA A 1 -11.12 -10.42 0.22
N ILE A 2 -12.26 -9.93 0.76
CA ILE A 2 -12.86 -10.48 2.01
C ILE A 2 -13.34 -11.93 1.85
N SER A 3 -13.77 -12.32 0.65
CA SER A 3 -14.15 -13.71 0.32
C SER A 3 -13.02 -14.73 0.50
N ALA A 4 -11.75 -14.30 0.50
CA ALA A 4 -10.60 -15.17 0.73
C ALA A 4 -10.59 -15.76 2.16
N TYR A 5 -11.20 -15.08 3.13
CA TYR A 5 -11.38 -15.60 4.49
C TYR A 5 -12.24 -16.87 4.52
N TRP A 6 -13.19 -17.00 3.59
CA TRP A 6 -14.11 -18.15 3.51
C TRP A 6 -13.61 -19.23 2.53
N ASN A 7 -12.39 -19.11 2.01
CA ASN A 7 -11.84 -20.07 1.06
C ASN A 7 -11.45 -21.38 1.75
N ARG A 8 -11.95 -22.50 1.22
CA ARG A 8 -11.75 -23.84 1.79
C ARG A 8 -10.27 -24.24 1.83
N ASP A 9 -9.48 -23.83 0.85
CA ASP A 9 -8.04 -24.13 0.84
C ASP A 9 -7.29 -23.49 2.04
N LEU A 10 -7.75 -22.33 2.52
CA LEU A 10 -7.16 -21.64 3.68
C LEU A 10 -7.68 -22.21 5.01
N VAL A 11 -8.94 -22.64 5.04
CA VAL A 11 -9.60 -23.20 6.22
C VAL A 11 -9.21 -24.66 6.46
N ASP A 12 -8.94 -25.42 5.40
CA ASP A 12 -8.59 -26.85 5.49
C ASP A 12 -7.10 -27.07 5.79
N GLN A 13 -6.23 -26.11 5.46
CA GLN A 13 -4.79 -26.17 5.76
C GLN A 13 -4.38 -25.57 7.10
N LEU A 14 -5.32 -24.97 7.83
CA LEU A 14 -5.10 -24.40 9.16
C LEU A 14 -6.04 -25.06 10.18
N PRO A 15 -5.61 -25.30 11.43
CA PRO A 15 -6.49 -25.82 12.48
C PRO A 15 -7.77 -24.97 12.62
N LYS A 16 -8.91 -25.59 12.91
CA LYS A 16 -10.22 -24.88 13.00
C LYS A 16 -10.12 -23.68 13.96
N GLY A 17 -10.23 -22.46 13.41
CA GLY A 17 -10.12 -21.18 14.15
C GLY A 17 -8.77 -20.48 14.06
N ALA A 18 -7.71 -21.15 13.59
CA ALA A 18 -6.36 -20.58 13.45
C ALA A 18 -6.28 -19.53 12.34
N THR A 19 -7.08 -19.64 11.28
CA THR A 19 -7.12 -18.65 10.18
C THR A 19 -7.43 -17.24 10.67
N MET A 20 -8.44 -17.10 11.54
CA MET A 20 -8.80 -15.80 12.10
C MET A 20 -7.72 -15.27 13.05
N LEU A 21 -7.11 -16.17 13.84
CA LEU A 21 -6.01 -15.84 14.72
C LEU A 21 -4.81 -15.31 13.92
N VAL A 22 -4.39 -15.98 12.84
CA VAL A 22 -3.26 -15.54 11.99
C VAL A 22 -3.51 -14.13 11.45
N VAL A 23 -4.71 -13.85 10.93
CA VAL A 23 -5.06 -12.53 10.40
C VAL A 23 -5.07 -11.46 11.50
N VAL A 24 -5.71 -11.74 12.64
CA VAL A 24 -5.78 -10.78 13.76
C VAL A 24 -4.41 -10.53 14.37
N PHE A 25 -3.61 -11.58 14.62
CA PHE A 25 -2.26 -11.44 15.16
C PHE A 25 -1.32 -10.72 14.19
N SER A 26 -1.41 -11.00 12.88
CA SER A 26 -0.61 -10.27 11.88
C SER A 26 -0.95 -8.77 11.89
N LEU A 27 -2.23 -8.41 12.00
CA LEU A 27 -2.67 -7.03 12.11
C LEU A 27 -2.22 -6.37 13.42
N LEU A 28 -2.36 -7.06 14.56
CA LEU A 28 -1.96 -6.54 15.87
C LEU A 28 -0.45 -6.33 15.95
N LEU A 29 0.34 -7.33 15.61
CA LEU A 29 1.80 -7.24 15.63
C LEU A 29 2.31 -6.26 14.56
N GLY A 30 1.70 -6.28 13.38
CA GLY A 30 2.01 -5.34 12.31
C GLY A 30 1.72 -3.89 12.70
N ALA A 31 0.59 -3.64 13.37
CA ALA A 31 0.24 -2.33 13.92
C ALA A 31 1.21 -1.89 15.00
N LEU A 32 1.59 -2.80 15.92
CA LEU A 32 2.54 -2.49 16.98
C LEU A 32 3.91 -2.09 16.39
N ILE A 33 4.41 -2.88 15.45
CA ILE A 33 5.69 -2.64 14.78
C ILE A 33 5.61 -1.35 13.93
N GLY A 34 4.59 -1.18 13.10
CA GLY A 34 4.51 -0.01 12.25
C GLY A 34 4.23 1.29 13.00
N ASN A 35 3.45 1.24 14.09
CA ASN A 35 3.23 2.40 14.95
C ASN A 35 4.49 2.79 15.74
N THR A 36 5.27 1.81 16.23
CA THR A 36 6.56 2.10 16.89
C THR A 36 7.59 2.65 15.91
N MET A 37 7.61 2.16 14.67
CA MET A 37 8.47 2.68 13.61
C MET A 37 7.99 4.02 13.03
N ARG A 38 6.73 4.41 13.29
CA ARG A 38 6.07 5.61 12.77
C ARG A 38 6.22 5.72 11.24
N ILE A 39 5.89 4.63 10.53
CA ILE A 39 6.11 4.50 9.08
C ILE A 39 5.41 5.61 8.32
N GLU A 40 4.15 5.88 8.64
CA GLU A 40 3.37 6.93 7.98
C GLU A 40 3.99 8.31 8.17
N ASP A 41 4.33 8.66 9.41
CA ASP A 41 5.00 9.94 9.70
C ASP A 41 6.35 10.06 8.99
N ARG A 42 7.10 8.96 8.85
CA ARG A 42 8.37 8.97 8.10
C ARG A 42 8.16 9.18 6.62
N LEU A 43 7.15 8.55 6.02
CA LEU A 43 6.77 8.76 4.64
C LEU A 43 6.35 10.21 4.38
N GLU A 44 5.53 10.79 5.25
CA GLU A 44 5.10 12.18 5.17
C GLU A 44 6.29 13.16 5.35
N ASN A 45 7.15 12.90 6.34
CA ASN A 45 8.35 13.71 6.58
C ASN A 45 9.36 13.59 5.43
N PHE A 46 9.48 12.42 4.81
CA PHE A 46 10.32 12.23 3.63
C PHE A 46 9.79 13.04 2.45
N GLY A 47 8.48 13.01 2.21
CA GLY A 47 7.83 13.82 1.19
C GLY A 47 8.04 15.32 1.38
N THR A 48 7.79 15.82 2.58
CA THR A 48 7.99 17.24 2.88
C THR A 48 9.45 17.66 2.78
N LYS A 49 10.41 16.84 3.24
CA LYS A 49 11.84 17.11 3.09
C LYS A 49 12.30 17.12 1.63
N LEU A 50 11.89 16.14 0.84
CA LEU A 50 12.22 16.11 -0.60
C LEU A 50 11.57 17.29 -1.31
N ARG A 51 10.30 17.57 -1.05
CA ARG A 51 9.61 18.72 -1.62
C ARG A 51 10.36 20.01 -1.30
N ASN A 52 10.73 20.26 -0.04
CA ASN A 52 11.43 21.48 0.34
C ASN A 52 12.86 21.55 -0.19
N LYS A 53 13.52 20.41 -0.40
CA LYS A 53 14.88 20.35 -0.97
C LYS A 53 14.89 20.59 -2.48
N PHE A 54 13.87 20.13 -3.20
CA PHE A 54 13.79 20.27 -4.65
C PHE A 54 13.00 21.52 -5.07
N ALA A 55 12.01 21.97 -4.30
CA ALA A 55 11.34 23.25 -4.51
C ALA A 55 12.18 24.41 -3.91
N HIS A 56 13.32 24.73 -4.52
CA HIS A 56 14.04 25.95 -4.16
C HIS A 56 13.28 27.19 -4.66
N LYS A 57 13.27 28.25 -3.85
CA LYS A 57 12.71 29.57 -4.22
C LYS A 57 13.49 30.15 -5.40
N GLY A 58 13.01 29.91 -6.63
CA GLY A 58 13.62 30.40 -7.87
C GLY A 58 13.52 29.47 -9.08
N GLU A 59 13.05 28.22 -8.91
CA GLU A 59 12.87 27.30 -10.04
C GLU A 59 11.54 27.53 -10.79
N SER A 60 11.51 27.17 -12.07
CA SER A 60 10.32 27.29 -12.92
C SER A 60 9.13 26.51 -12.34
N ASN A 61 7.90 27.02 -12.52
CA ASN A 61 6.64 26.35 -12.13
C ASN A 61 6.58 24.88 -12.58
N PHE A 62 7.28 24.52 -13.66
CA PHE A 62 7.42 23.14 -14.12
C PHE A 62 8.06 22.22 -13.08
N VAL A 63 9.19 22.61 -12.48
CA VAL A 63 9.92 21.74 -11.53
C VAL A 63 9.13 21.61 -10.23
N GLU A 64 8.54 22.71 -9.76
CA GLU A 64 7.69 22.70 -8.57
C GLU A 64 6.46 21.78 -8.77
N GLY A 65 5.79 21.89 -9.93
CA GLY A 65 4.67 21.04 -10.30
C GLY A 65 5.04 19.56 -10.42
N PHE A 66 6.17 19.26 -11.07
CA PHE A 66 6.71 17.92 -11.21
C PHE A 66 6.98 17.28 -9.84
N VAL A 67 7.82 17.91 -9.02
CA VAL A 67 8.25 17.38 -7.72
C VAL A 67 7.06 17.21 -6.78
N SER A 68 6.19 18.22 -6.69
CA SER A 68 5.06 18.20 -5.76
C SER A 68 4.07 17.10 -6.12
N ALA A 69 3.69 16.98 -7.40
CA ALA A 69 2.77 15.94 -7.84
C ALA A 69 3.38 14.54 -7.68
N SER A 70 4.66 14.34 -8.02
CA SER A 70 5.34 13.05 -7.87
C SER A 70 5.37 12.56 -6.44
N LEU A 71 5.69 13.45 -5.49
CA LEU A 71 5.76 13.08 -4.09
C LEU A 71 4.37 12.79 -3.54
N ILE A 72 3.37 13.62 -3.84
CA ILE A 72 2.00 13.42 -3.35
C ILE A 72 1.38 12.13 -3.91
N PHE A 73 1.62 11.83 -5.18
CA PHE A 73 1.10 10.61 -5.81
C PHE A 73 1.86 9.35 -5.34
N ALA A 74 3.17 9.42 -5.09
CA ALA A 74 3.93 8.26 -4.63
C ALA A 74 3.73 7.97 -3.13
N ILE A 75 3.53 8.99 -2.31
CA ILE A 75 3.44 8.89 -0.85
C ILE A 75 1.99 8.53 -0.47
N GLY A 76 1.68 7.24 -0.60
CA GLY A 76 0.41 6.71 -0.16
C GLY A 76 0.53 5.23 0.18
N PRO A 77 -0.12 4.76 1.28
CA PRO A 77 -0.15 3.34 1.61
C PRO A 77 -0.82 2.52 0.51
N LEU A 78 -1.77 3.11 -0.23
CA LEU A 78 -2.38 2.50 -1.42
C LEU A 78 -1.39 2.24 -2.56
N ALA A 79 -0.37 3.08 -2.74
CA ALA A 79 0.62 2.87 -3.80
C ALA A 79 1.43 1.60 -3.51
N ILE A 80 1.84 1.40 -2.26
CA ILE A 80 2.62 0.24 -1.84
C ILE A 80 1.73 -1.02 -1.85
N LEU A 81 0.57 -0.97 -1.18
CA LEU A 81 -0.31 -2.13 -1.05
C LEU A 81 -0.86 -2.57 -2.41
N GLY A 82 -1.29 -1.61 -3.23
CA GLY A 82 -1.82 -1.89 -4.55
C GLY A 82 -0.77 -2.51 -5.46
N SER A 83 0.44 -1.94 -5.52
CA SER A 83 1.50 -2.47 -6.39
C SER A 83 1.96 -3.87 -5.97
N ILE A 84 2.06 -4.15 -4.67
CA ILE A 84 2.40 -5.50 -4.18
C ILE A 84 1.29 -6.49 -4.54
N SER A 85 0.01 -6.12 -4.33
CA SER A 85 -1.15 -6.98 -4.67
C SER A 85 -1.26 -7.25 -6.17
N ASP A 86 -0.96 -6.24 -6.99
CA ASP A 86 -0.90 -6.36 -8.45
C ASP A 86 0.21 -7.32 -8.87
N GLY A 87 1.43 -7.14 -8.34
CA GLY A 87 2.57 -8.03 -8.61
C GLY A 87 2.33 -9.49 -8.21
N MET A 88 1.60 -9.73 -7.11
CA MET A 88 1.23 -11.06 -6.66
C MET A 88 0.04 -11.66 -7.44
N ASN A 89 -0.53 -10.95 -8.42
CA ASN A 89 -1.77 -11.30 -9.13
C ASN A 89 -2.99 -11.52 -8.20
N THR A 90 -2.99 -10.88 -7.02
CA THR A 90 -4.08 -11.02 -6.03
C THR A 90 -5.18 -9.97 -6.19
N GLY A 91 -4.97 -8.98 -7.06
CA GLY A 91 -6.02 -8.05 -7.50
C GLY A 91 -5.51 -6.63 -7.77
N ILE A 92 -6.11 -5.99 -8.77
CA ILE A 92 -5.76 -4.65 -9.29
C ILE A 92 -6.66 -3.53 -8.74
N ASP A 93 -7.72 -3.89 -8.01
CA ASP A 93 -8.77 -2.95 -7.56
C ASP A 93 -8.20 -1.73 -6.81
N GLN A 94 -7.14 -1.95 -6.04
CA GLN A 94 -6.49 -0.89 -5.26
C GLN A 94 -5.74 0.10 -6.13
N LEU A 95 -5.08 -0.39 -7.18
CA LEU A 95 -4.39 0.42 -8.16
C LEU A 95 -5.38 1.23 -9.01
N ILE A 96 -6.53 0.63 -9.35
CA ILE A 96 -7.61 1.32 -10.04
C ILE A 96 -8.13 2.46 -9.16
N LEU A 97 -8.47 2.18 -7.89
CA LEU A 97 -8.95 3.19 -6.95
C LEU A 97 -7.94 4.34 -6.80
N LYS A 98 -6.66 4.02 -6.64
CA LYS A 98 -5.56 4.98 -6.59
C LYS A 98 -5.50 5.83 -7.87
N SER A 99 -5.53 5.20 -9.04
CA SER A 99 -5.39 5.89 -10.33
C SER A 99 -6.55 6.85 -10.59
N THR A 100 -7.78 6.49 -10.19
CA THR A 100 -8.92 7.41 -10.24
C THR A 100 -8.69 8.64 -9.36
N LEU A 101 -8.21 8.47 -8.13
CA LEU A 101 -7.92 9.60 -7.24
C LEU A 101 -6.79 10.49 -7.77
N ASP A 102 -5.71 9.87 -8.26
CA ASP A 102 -4.57 10.59 -8.85
C ASP A 102 -4.98 11.36 -10.11
N PHE A 103 -5.90 10.83 -10.93
CA PHE A 103 -6.43 11.53 -12.10
C PHE A 103 -7.11 12.86 -11.73
N PHE A 104 -8.01 12.83 -10.74
CA PHE A 104 -8.66 14.06 -10.26
C PHE A 104 -7.68 15.02 -9.61
N ALA A 105 -6.74 14.51 -8.81
CA ALA A 105 -5.71 15.33 -8.18
C ALA A 105 -4.76 15.95 -9.21
N ALA A 106 -4.39 15.22 -10.27
CA ALA A 106 -3.54 15.70 -11.35
C ALA A 106 -4.19 16.84 -12.13
N MET A 107 -5.50 16.78 -12.38
CA MET A 107 -6.21 17.91 -13.00
C MET A 107 -6.16 19.17 -12.12
N ALA A 108 -6.39 19.04 -10.81
CA ALA A 108 -6.33 20.17 -9.88
C ALA A 108 -4.91 20.75 -9.74
N PHE A 109 -3.89 19.89 -9.68
CA PHE A 109 -2.50 20.32 -9.63
C PHE A 109 -2.04 20.91 -10.97
N ALA A 110 -2.48 20.37 -12.11
CA ALA A 110 -2.11 20.93 -13.41
C ALA A 110 -2.69 22.32 -13.62
N ALA A 111 -3.89 22.59 -13.11
CA ALA A 111 -4.49 23.93 -13.14
C ALA A 111 -3.73 24.97 -12.30
N THR A 112 -3.01 24.54 -11.27
CA THR A 112 -2.32 25.43 -10.32
C THR A 112 -0.81 25.54 -10.57
N LEU A 113 -0.16 24.42 -10.92
CA LEU A 113 1.29 24.27 -11.07
C LEU A 113 1.71 24.05 -12.54
N GLY A 114 0.75 23.94 -13.46
CA GLY A 114 0.99 23.84 -14.89
C GLY A 114 1.41 22.44 -15.38
N TRP A 115 2.05 22.40 -16.55
CA TRP A 115 2.36 21.17 -17.28
C TRP A 115 3.37 20.25 -16.57
N GLY A 116 4.10 20.75 -15.56
CA GLY A 116 5.04 19.96 -14.76
C GLY A 116 4.42 18.72 -14.12
N VAL A 117 3.12 18.77 -13.83
CA VAL A 117 2.36 17.65 -13.24
C VAL A 117 2.34 16.43 -14.16
N ALA A 118 2.30 16.60 -15.49
CA ALA A 118 2.29 15.47 -16.43
C ALA A 118 3.60 14.65 -16.34
N ALA A 119 4.73 15.31 -16.10
CA ALA A 119 6.01 14.64 -15.93
C ALA A 119 6.06 13.77 -14.65
N SER A 120 5.16 13.99 -13.69
CA SER A 120 5.13 13.23 -12.44
C SER A 120 4.81 11.74 -12.61
N ALA A 121 4.21 11.37 -13.74
CA ALA A 121 3.94 9.97 -14.09
C ALA A 121 5.23 9.12 -14.15
N ILE A 122 6.37 9.72 -14.50
CA ILE A 122 7.66 9.00 -14.62
C ILE A 122 8.12 8.47 -13.25
N PRO A 123 8.38 9.30 -12.23
CA PRO A 123 8.83 8.81 -10.93
C PRO A 123 7.78 7.98 -10.21
N VAL A 124 6.49 8.29 -10.37
CA VAL A 124 5.40 7.47 -9.80
C VAL A 124 5.39 6.08 -10.43
N GLY A 125 5.53 6.00 -11.76
CA GLY A 125 5.61 4.74 -12.48
C GLY A 125 6.83 3.90 -12.06
N ILE A 126 8.00 4.52 -11.92
CA ILE A 126 9.21 3.84 -11.43
C ILE A 126 8.99 3.29 -10.00
N TYR A 127 8.41 4.10 -9.12
CA TYR A 127 8.14 3.71 -7.74
C TYR A 127 7.13 2.56 -7.65
N GLN A 128 6.03 2.64 -8.39
CA GLN A 128 5.01 1.58 -8.44
C GLN A 128 5.57 0.30 -9.07
N PHE A 129 6.32 0.42 -10.17
CA PHE A 129 6.93 -0.72 -10.83
C PHE A 129 7.91 -1.46 -9.91
N PHE A 130 8.70 -0.73 -9.11
CA PHE A 130 9.58 -1.33 -8.10
C PHE A 130 8.80 -2.20 -7.11
N TRP A 131 7.67 -1.70 -6.59
CA TRP A 131 6.82 -2.46 -5.68
C TRP A 131 6.11 -3.63 -6.36
N THR A 132 5.66 -3.46 -7.60
CA THR A 132 5.05 -4.54 -8.40
C THR A 132 6.06 -5.66 -8.67
N ALA A 133 7.33 -5.33 -8.95
CA ALA A 133 8.39 -6.32 -9.12
C ALA A 133 8.66 -7.12 -7.83
N ILE A 134 8.64 -6.45 -6.66
CA ILE A 134 8.71 -7.13 -5.35
C ILE A 134 7.50 -8.07 -5.19
N GLY A 135 6.29 -7.60 -5.51
CA GLY A 135 5.09 -8.42 -5.46
C GLY A 135 5.17 -9.67 -6.35
N LEU A 136 5.72 -9.54 -7.56
CA LEU A 136 5.94 -10.66 -8.47
C LEU A 136 6.89 -11.71 -7.88
N PHE A 137 8.00 -11.27 -7.30
CA PHE A 137 8.95 -12.17 -6.64
C PHE A 137 8.33 -12.87 -5.43
N LEU A 138 7.55 -12.14 -4.62
CA LEU A 138 6.80 -12.71 -3.50
C LEU A 138 5.78 -13.75 -3.97
N GLY A 139 5.02 -13.46 -5.03
CA GLY A 139 4.06 -14.40 -5.61
C GLY A 139 4.70 -15.68 -6.16
N ALA A 140 5.96 -15.62 -6.62
CA ALA A 140 6.69 -16.79 -7.12
C ALA A 140 7.26 -17.68 -6.00
N ILE A 141 7.54 -17.13 -4.83
CA ILE A 141 8.18 -17.85 -3.70
C ILE A 141 7.16 -18.36 -2.70
N LEU A 142 6.07 -17.61 -2.49
CA LEU A 142 5.09 -17.91 -1.45
C LEU A 142 4.11 -19.01 -1.90
N ALA A 143 3.74 -19.87 -0.97
CA ALA A 143 2.71 -20.88 -1.21
C ALA A 143 1.30 -20.26 -1.27
N SER A 144 0.36 -20.94 -1.94
CA SER A 144 -1.01 -20.43 -2.15
C SER A 144 -1.70 -20.00 -0.84
N TYR A 145 -1.55 -20.76 0.26
CA TYR A 145 -2.12 -20.40 1.56
C TYR A 145 -1.52 -19.12 2.17
N GLN A 146 -0.23 -18.83 1.93
CA GLN A 146 0.46 -17.63 2.40
C GLN A 146 -0.02 -16.40 1.62
N ILE A 147 -0.20 -16.55 0.31
CA ILE A 147 -0.76 -15.52 -0.58
C ILE A 147 -2.21 -15.19 -0.16
N LEU A 148 -3.00 -16.21 0.17
CA LEU A 148 -4.36 -16.03 0.68
C LEU A 148 -4.38 -15.28 2.02
N ALA A 149 -3.47 -15.62 2.94
CA ALA A 149 -3.34 -14.90 4.22
C ALA A 149 -2.97 -13.42 4.00
N MET A 150 -2.01 -13.14 3.10
CA MET A 150 -1.66 -11.76 2.72
C MET A 150 -2.82 -11.01 2.09
N THR A 151 -3.59 -11.68 1.24
CA THR A 151 -4.76 -11.10 0.57
C THR A 151 -5.88 -10.79 1.56
N ALA A 152 -6.09 -11.66 2.55
CA ALA A 152 -7.06 -11.45 3.63
C ALA A 152 -6.68 -10.23 4.47
N VAL A 153 -5.42 -10.14 4.89
CA VAL A 153 -4.88 -8.99 5.62
C VAL A 153 -4.99 -7.72 4.77
N GLY A 154 -4.50 -7.74 3.53
CA GLY A 154 -4.59 -6.65 2.57
C GLY A 154 -6.02 -6.17 2.34
N GLY A 155 -7.00 -7.08 2.30
CA GLY A 155 -8.42 -6.75 2.23
C GLY A 155 -8.93 -5.95 3.44
N ILE A 156 -8.45 -6.25 4.64
CA ILE A 156 -8.78 -5.49 5.85
C ILE A 156 -8.09 -4.11 5.83
N LEU A 157 -6.84 -4.04 5.38
CA LEU A 157 -6.16 -2.76 5.16
C LEU A 157 -6.95 -1.88 4.17
N LEU A 158 -7.43 -2.46 3.06
CA LEU A 158 -8.27 -1.77 2.08
C LEU A 158 -9.53 -1.16 2.71
N LEU A 159 -10.21 -1.87 3.62
CA LEU A 159 -11.33 -1.29 4.36
C LEU A 159 -10.90 -0.08 5.19
N GLY A 160 -9.73 -0.15 5.83
CA GLY A 160 -9.16 0.99 6.56
C GLY A 160 -8.91 2.21 5.65
N ILE A 161 -8.45 1.97 4.42
CA ILE A 161 -8.25 3.02 3.42
C ILE A 161 -9.59 3.58 2.96
N ALA A 162 -10.58 2.72 2.69
CA ALA A 162 -11.92 3.17 2.30
C ALA A 162 -12.54 4.09 3.37
N LEU A 163 -12.43 3.73 4.66
CA LEU A 163 -12.88 4.58 5.76
C LEU A 163 -12.15 5.93 5.83
N ARG A 164 -10.86 5.94 5.52
CA ARG A 164 -10.05 7.16 5.43
C ARG A 164 -10.49 8.06 4.27
N LEU A 165 -10.71 7.47 3.09
CA LEU A 165 -11.15 8.19 1.89
C LEU A 165 -12.55 8.78 2.04
N LEU A 166 -13.46 8.04 2.68
CA LEU A 166 -14.80 8.53 3.04
C LEU A 166 -14.78 9.56 4.18
N LYS A 167 -13.61 9.88 4.74
CA LYS A 167 -13.41 10.78 5.88
C LYS A 167 -14.24 10.40 7.13
N ILE A 168 -14.63 9.13 7.25
CA ILE A 168 -15.36 8.63 8.42
C ILE A 168 -14.41 8.47 9.61
N LYS A 169 -13.24 7.85 9.37
CA LYS A 169 -12.20 7.67 10.39
C LYS A 169 -10.82 7.74 9.78
N GLN A 170 -9.96 8.58 10.36
CA GLN A 170 -8.54 8.64 10.01
C GLN A 170 -7.83 7.45 10.65
N ILE A 171 -7.47 6.47 9.83
CA ILE A 171 -6.66 5.32 10.23
C ILE A 171 -5.30 5.47 9.55
N ALA A 172 -4.23 5.37 10.32
CA ALA A 172 -2.86 5.39 9.82
C ALA A 172 -2.52 4.05 9.14
N VAL A 173 -3.10 3.82 7.96
CA VAL A 173 -2.97 2.54 7.24
C VAL A 173 -1.51 2.28 6.85
N GLY A 174 -0.68 3.32 6.69
CA GLY A 174 0.75 3.16 6.45
C GLY A 174 1.46 2.40 7.59
N ASN A 175 1.01 2.60 8.82
CA ASN A 175 1.54 1.90 9.99
C ASN A 175 1.04 0.45 10.09
N LEU A 176 0.05 0.04 9.31
CA LEU A 176 -0.44 -1.33 9.25
C LEU A 176 0.26 -2.15 8.17
N LEU A 177 1.04 -1.52 7.27
CA LEU A 177 1.75 -2.22 6.18
C LEU A 177 2.63 -3.40 6.63
N PRO A 178 3.34 -3.35 7.79
CA PRO A 178 4.11 -4.50 8.26
C PRO A 178 3.28 -5.77 8.49
N ALA A 179 1.97 -5.64 8.73
CA ALA A 179 1.07 -6.79 8.89
C ALA A 179 1.07 -7.71 7.67
N ILE A 180 1.23 -7.15 6.46
CA ILE A 180 1.24 -7.91 5.21
C ILE A 180 2.49 -8.78 5.11
N ALA A 181 3.63 -8.28 5.58
CA ALA A 181 4.88 -9.05 5.62
C ALA A 181 4.86 -10.11 6.72
N LEU A 182 4.13 -9.89 7.82
CA LEU A 182 3.97 -10.85 8.91
C LEU A 182 2.97 -11.95 8.60
N ALA A 183 1.95 -11.68 7.78
CA ALA A 183 0.92 -12.64 7.39
C ALA A 183 1.48 -13.98 6.85
N PRO A 184 2.41 -14.01 5.87
CA PRO A 184 2.95 -15.27 5.34
C PRO A 184 3.81 -15.99 6.37
N LEU A 185 4.55 -15.27 7.22
CA LEU A 185 5.39 -15.84 8.28
C LEU A 185 4.54 -16.54 9.35
N LEU A 186 3.47 -15.89 9.80
CA LEU A 186 2.55 -16.46 10.78
C LEU A 186 1.74 -17.62 10.19
N ALA A 187 1.37 -17.55 8.90
CA ALA A 187 0.72 -18.65 8.22
C ALA A 187 1.64 -19.88 8.12
N LEU A 188 2.93 -19.68 7.86
CA LEU A 188 3.93 -20.76 7.86
C LEU A 188 4.06 -21.40 9.24
N LEU A 189 4.19 -20.58 10.29
CA LEU A 189 4.26 -21.08 11.67
C LEU A 189 3.00 -21.86 12.05
N ALA A 190 1.82 -21.35 11.72
CA ALA A 190 0.56 -22.01 12.02
C ALA A 190 0.33 -23.31 11.22
N HIS A 191 0.99 -23.47 10.08
CA HIS A 191 0.95 -24.71 9.29
C HIS A 191 1.88 -25.81 9.85
N GLN A 192 2.90 -25.42 10.62
CA GLN A 192 3.82 -26.38 11.27
C GLN A 192 3.25 -27.01 12.55
N PHE A 193 2.15 -26.46 13.09
CA PHE A 193 1.45 -26.94 14.29
C PHE A 193 0.11 -27.57 13.92
#